data_AF-A0A3N9Y9F4-F1
#
_entry.id   AF-A0A3N9Y9F4-F1
#
_cell.length_a   1.000
_cell.length_b   1.000
_cell.length_c   1.000
_cell.angle_alpha   90.00
_cell.angle_beta   90.00
_cell.angle_gamma   90.00
#
_symmetry.space_group_name_H-M   'P 1'
#
loop_
_entity.id
_entity.type
_entity.pdbx_description
1 polymer ?
#
loop_
_entity_poly.entity_id
_entity_poly.type
_entity_poly.pdbx_seq_one_letter_code
_entity_poly.pdbx_strand_id
1 'polypeptide(L)'
;SSGIFANGGNSFGTAAVLGTNDAQSLTFETDANPRMTILATGKVGVNETAPTGNLHLSNTGAVDLRIQDKSGTPVTMRILSQGGANYIESGTDFTNTTSADLHFTDMMGVNKWMTIKADGKVGINTNAPATNF
;
A
#
# COMPACT_ATOMS: atom_id res chain seq x y z
N SER A 1 11.19 -7.12 28.94
CA SER A 1 9.77 -7.13 28.54
C SER A 1 9.38 -8.56 28.23
N SER A 2 8.38 -9.11 28.92
CA SER A 2 7.80 -10.41 28.57
C SER A 2 6.92 -10.21 27.32
N GLY A 3 7.11 -11.00 26.28
CA GLY A 3 6.33 -10.86 25.04
C GLY A 3 4.85 -11.06 25.31
N ILE A 4 4.00 -10.13 24.84
CA ILE A 4 2.54 -10.14 25.04
C ILE A 4 1.85 -11.16 24.11
N PHE A 5 2.61 -11.79 23.21
CA PHE A 5 2.20 -13.00 22.48
C PHE A 5 3.40 -13.93 22.28
N ALA A 6 3.73 -14.73 23.29
CA ALA A 6 4.84 -15.69 23.24
C ALA A 6 4.41 -17.05 23.81
N ASN A 7 4.63 -18.13 23.07
CA ASN A 7 4.53 -19.50 23.58
C ASN A 7 5.83 -19.94 24.27
N GLY A 8 6.39 -19.09 25.14
CA GLY A 8 7.66 -19.36 25.82
C GLY A 8 8.83 -19.70 24.88
N GLY A 9 8.81 -19.23 23.62
CA GLY A 9 9.81 -19.55 22.60
C GLY A 9 9.57 -20.85 21.80
N ASN A 10 8.48 -21.58 22.08
CA ASN A 10 8.11 -22.80 21.37
C ASN A 10 7.18 -22.56 20.17
N SER A 11 7.16 -23.49 19.23
CA SER A 11 6.12 -23.56 18.20
C SER A 11 4.76 -23.93 18.81
N PHE A 12 3.67 -23.33 18.32
CA PHE A 12 2.32 -23.75 18.69
C PHE A 12 2.00 -25.12 18.06
N GLY A 13 1.36 -26.03 18.80
CA GLY A 13 0.96 -27.36 18.31
C GLY A 13 -0.26 -27.36 17.38
N THR A 14 -0.88 -26.20 17.19
CA THR A 14 -2.00 -25.89 16.29
C THR A 14 -1.83 -24.45 15.76
N ALA A 15 -2.73 -23.98 14.89
CA ALA A 15 -2.69 -22.60 14.43
C ALA A 15 -2.87 -21.61 15.61
N ALA A 16 -1.92 -20.70 15.79
CA ALA A 16 -2.04 -19.63 16.77
C ALA A 16 -3.02 -18.56 16.26
N VAL A 17 -3.93 -18.13 17.13
CA VAL A 17 -4.87 -17.05 16.85
C VAL A 17 -4.56 -15.87 17.77
N LEU A 18 -4.38 -14.70 17.18
CA LEU A 18 -4.32 -13.42 17.88
C LEU A 18 -5.55 -12.61 17.49
N GLY A 19 -6.43 -12.33 18.45
CA GLY A 19 -7.67 -11.60 18.20
C GLY A 19 -8.63 -11.66 19.39
N THR A 20 -9.82 -11.12 19.18
CA THR A 20 -10.95 -11.11 20.11
C THR A 20 -12.00 -12.12 19.64
N ASN A 21 -12.76 -12.70 20.57
CA ASN A 21 -13.85 -13.65 20.27
C ASN A 21 -15.25 -13.04 20.50
N ASP A 22 -15.29 -11.78 20.88
CA ASP A 22 -16.47 -10.95 21.11
C ASP A 22 -16.43 -9.71 20.20
N ALA A 23 -17.42 -8.81 20.36
CA ALA A 23 -17.55 -7.61 19.53
C ALA A 23 -16.54 -6.50 19.90
N GLN A 24 -15.29 -6.87 20.13
CA GLN A 24 -14.18 -5.99 20.46
C GLN A 24 -13.19 -5.90 19.29
N SER A 25 -12.52 -4.76 19.17
CA SER A 25 -11.46 -4.56 18.18
C SER A 25 -10.14 -5.18 18.64
N LEU A 26 -9.30 -5.61 17.70
CA LEU A 26 -7.88 -5.88 17.94
C LEU A 26 -7.06 -4.64 17.56
N THR A 27 -6.24 -4.14 18.48
CA THR A 27 -5.40 -2.95 18.26
C THR A 27 -3.93 -3.29 18.41
N PHE A 28 -3.13 -2.87 17.43
CA PHE A 28 -1.67 -2.83 17.53
C PHE A 28 -1.25 -1.40 17.82
N GLU A 29 -0.41 -1.21 18.85
CA GLU A 29 0.03 0.10 19.30
C GLU A 29 1.55 0.20 19.44
N THR A 30 2.05 1.42 19.35
CA THR A 30 3.43 1.77 19.70
C THR A 30 3.38 3.11 20.41
N ASP A 31 4.16 3.29 21.48
CA ASP A 31 4.16 4.54 22.26
C ASP A 31 2.74 4.92 22.74
N ALA A 32 1.98 3.93 23.21
CA ALA A 32 0.57 4.07 23.65
C ALA A 32 -0.38 4.67 22.59
N ASN A 33 0.00 4.63 21.31
CA ASN A 33 -0.83 5.13 20.21
C ASN A 33 -1.24 3.97 19.28
N PRO A 34 -2.53 3.82 18.96
CA PRO A 34 -3.00 2.88 17.95
C PRO A 34 -2.34 3.14 16.58
N ARG A 35 -1.70 2.10 16.03
CA ARG A 35 -1.08 2.12 14.69
C ARG A 35 -1.86 1.28 13.69
N MET A 36 -2.51 0.21 14.16
CA MET A 36 -3.43 -0.58 13.35
C MET A 36 -4.61 -1.04 14.20
N THR A 37 -5.81 -0.93 13.65
CA THR A 37 -7.05 -1.36 14.30
C THR A 37 -7.79 -2.32 13.40
N ILE A 38 -8.18 -3.49 13.89
CA ILE A 38 -9.12 -4.40 13.23
C ILE A 38 -10.41 -4.35 14.02
N LEU A 39 -11.46 -3.76 13.44
CA LEU A 39 -12.78 -3.73 14.06
C LEU A 39 -13.38 -5.14 14.12
N ALA A 40 -14.29 -5.38 15.04
CA ALA A 40 -15.10 -6.61 15.07
C ALA A 40 -15.90 -6.84 13.75
N THR A 41 -16.09 -5.79 12.94
CA THR A 41 -16.70 -5.85 11.61
C THR A 41 -15.73 -6.30 10.50
N GLY A 42 -14.46 -6.56 10.83
CA GLY A 42 -13.41 -7.00 9.90
C GLY A 42 -12.69 -5.87 9.15
N LYS A 43 -13.05 -4.60 9.38
CA LYS A 43 -12.39 -3.45 8.76
C LYS A 43 -11.05 -3.15 9.41
N VAL A 44 -10.05 -2.86 8.59
CA VAL A 44 -8.68 -2.57 9.03
C VAL A 44 -8.38 -1.08 8.85
N GLY A 45 -7.97 -0.42 9.93
CA GLY A 45 -7.45 0.94 9.94
C GLY A 45 -5.94 0.93 10.14
N VAL A 46 -5.21 1.76 9.40
CA VAL A 46 -3.78 2.05 9.65
C VAL A 46 -3.67 3.52 10.03
N ASN A 47 -3.22 3.77 11.26
CA ASN A 47 -3.35 5.05 11.95
C ASN A 47 -4.79 5.59 11.98
N GLU A 48 -5.75 4.67 11.95
CA GLU A 48 -7.19 4.95 12.00
C GLU A 48 -7.84 3.98 13.00
N THR A 49 -8.70 4.50 13.88
CA THR A 49 -9.37 3.71 14.93
C THR A 49 -10.82 3.40 14.59
N ALA A 50 -11.43 4.16 13.68
CA ALA A 50 -12.78 3.96 13.18
C ALA A 50 -12.80 3.81 11.64
N PRO A 51 -12.15 2.76 11.08
CA PRO A 51 -12.12 2.56 9.64
C PRO A 51 -13.53 2.39 9.06
N THR A 52 -13.86 3.17 8.02
CA THR A 52 -15.16 3.12 7.33
C THR A 52 -15.12 2.21 6.10
N GLY A 53 -13.98 2.09 5.44
CA GLY A 53 -13.70 1.11 4.38
C GLY A 53 -13.04 -0.17 4.90
N ASN A 54 -12.93 -1.19 4.05
CA ASN A 54 -12.29 -2.47 4.40
C ASN A 54 -10.83 -2.29 4.81
N LEU A 55 -10.13 -1.37 4.14
CA LEU A 55 -8.81 -0.87 4.51
C LEU A 55 -8.86 0.65 4.47
N HIS A 56 -8.59 1.31 5.59
CA HIS A 56 -8.58 2.77 5.71
C HIS A 56 -7.22 3.23 6.27
N LEU A 57 -6.43 3.91 5.43
CA LEU A 57 -5.19 4.56 5.86
C LEU A 57 -5.52 6.02 6.12
N SER A 58 -5.15 6.54 7.30
CA SER A 58 -5.43 7.91 7.68
C SER A 58 -4.25 8.51 8.42
N ASN A 59 -3.90 9.75 8.13
CA ASN A 59 -2.86 10.50 8.84
C ASN A 59 -3.10 12.00 8.63
N THR A 60 -2.53 12.82 9.51
CA THR A 60 -2.51 14.28 9.33
C THR A 60 -1.48 14.72 8.29
N GLY A 61 -0.48 13.88 8.03
CA GLY A 61 0.51 14.07 6.96
C GLY A 61 0.14 13.39 5.64
N ALA A 62 1.15 13.13 4.82
CA ALA A 62 1.01 12.30 3.62
C ALA A 62 0.50 10.90 3.97
N VAL A 63 -0.49 10.41 3.23
CA VAL A 63 -1.00 9.04 3.33
C VAL A 63 -0.77 8.34 2.01
N ASP A 64 -0.04 7.23 2.02
CA ASP A 64 0.21 6.47 0.81
C ASP A 64 0.07 4.94 0.95
N LEU A 65 -0.30 4.33 -0.17
CA LEU A 65 -0.11 2.91 -0.44
C LEU A 65 1.12 2.78 -1.34
N ARG A 66 2.10 1.96 -0.93
CA ARG A 66 3.35 1.76 -1.65
C ARG A 66 3.50 0.31 -2.11
N ILE A 67 3.92 0.13 -3.36
CA ILE A 67 4.31 -1.16 -3.95
C ILE A 67 5.73 -0.98 -4.49
N GLN A 68 6.61 -1.94 -4.24
CA GLN A 68 7.99 -1.89 -4.69
C GLN A 68 8.43 -3.28 -5.14
N ASP A 69 8.87 -3.38 -6.40
CA ASP A 69 9.70 -4.48 -6.86
C ASP A 69 11.17 -4.06 -6.77
N LYS A 70 11.97 -4.83 -6.01
CA LYS A 70 13.42 -4.63 -5.86
C LYS A 70 14.23 -5.59 -6.73
N SER A 71 13.61 -6.22 -7.74
CA SER A 71 14.29 -7.05 -8.72
C SER A 71 15.33 -6.25 -9.51
N GLY A 72 16.06 -6.92 -10.42
CA GLY A 72 17.20 -6.32 -11.15
C GLY A 72 16.88 -5.04 -11.94
N THR A 73 15.62 -4.73 -12.19
CA THR A 73 15.16 -3.41 -12.66
C THR A 73 14.09 -2.90 -11.69
N PRO A 74 14.49 -2.18 -10.63
CA PRO A 74 13.56 -1.76 -9.60
C PRO A 74 12.46 -0.88 -10.15
N VAL A 75 11.24 -1.12 -9.70
CA VAL A 75 10.08 -0.28 -9.98
C VAL A 75 9.27 -0.06 -8.71
N THR A 76 8.78 1.15 -8.52
CA THR A 76 7.91 1.55 -7.41
C THR A 76 6.63 2.14 -7.95
N MET A 77 5.55 1.93 -7.21
CA MET A 77 4.29 2.64 -7.40
C MET A 77 3.82 3.16 -6.06
N ARG A 78 3.29 4.38 -6.07
CA ARG A 78 2.66 5.01 -4.92
C ARG A 78 1.31 5.59 -5.33
N ILE A 79 0.27 5.33 -4.53
CA ILE A 79 -0.97 6.11 -4.53
C ILE A 79 -0.93 6.97 -3.26
N LEU A 80 -1.06 8.29 -3.41
CA LEU A 80 -0.83 9.27 -2.34
C LEU A 80 -1.97 10.27 -2.26
N SER A 81 -2.35 10.63 -1.04
CA SER A 81 -3.05 11.89 -0.76
C SER A 81 -2.14 12.80 0.06
N GLN A 82 -1.85 13.99 -0.45
CA GLN A 82 -1.00 14.98 0.22
C GLN A 82 -1.27 16.40 -0.30
N GLY A 83 -1.26 17.38 0.60
CA GLY A 83 -1.31 18.79 0.20
C GLY A 83 -2.57 19.20 -0.57
N GLY A 84 -3.69 18.51 -0.37
CA GLY A 84 -4.96 18.78 -1.05
C GLY A 84 -5.10 18.16 -2.44
N ALA A 85 -4.18 17.29 -2.85
CA ALA A 85 -4.24 16.57 -4.12
C ALA A 85 -4.00 15.07 -3.94
N ASN A 86 -4.49 14.31 -4.92
CA ASN A 86 -4.26 12.88 -5.03
C ASN A 86 -3.29 12.61 -6.17
N TYR A 87 -2.39 11.64 -5.99
CA TYR A 87 -1.34 11.31 -6.94
C TYR A 87 -1.27 9.80 -7.17
N ILE A 88 -0.91 9.43 -8.40
CA ILE A 88 -0.43 8.10 -8.77
C ILE A 88 0.97 8.33 -9.33
N GLU A 89 1.99 7.79 -8.67
CA GLU A 89 3.39 8.04 -8.96
C GLU A 89 4.12 6.74 -9.25
N SER A 90 5.04 6.78 -10.22
CA SER A 90 5.91 5.67 -10.61
C SER A 90 7.37 6.08 -10.66
N GLY A 91 8.24 5.26 -10.07
CA GLY A 91 9.69 5.52 -9.97
C GLY A 91 10.50 4.22 -9.99
N THR A 92 11.82 4.34 -9.81
CA THR A 92 12.68 3.17 -9.52
C THR A 92 12.96 3.03 -8.02
N ASP A 93 12.65 4.07 -7.24
CA ASP A 93 12.67 4.09 -5.78
C ASP A 93 11.62 5.09 -5.23
N PHE A 94 11.72 5.49 -3.95
CA PHE A 94 10.87 6.51 -3.33
C PHE A 94 11.61 7.83 -3.11
N THR A 95 12.50 8.20 -4.05
CA THR A 95 13.17 9.51 -4.08
C THR A 95 12.54 10.41 -5.14
N ASN A 96 12.83 11.71 -5.08
CA ASN A 96 12.28 12.70 -6.00
C ASN A 96 13.06 12.83 -7.32
N THR A 97 13.99 11.91 -7.60
CA THR A 97 14.86 11.96 -8.79
C THR A 97 14.64 10.79 -9.75
N THR A 98 13.72 9.88 -9.44
CA THR A 98 13.48 8.69 -10.27
C THR A 98 12.09 8.76 -10.91
N SER A 99 11.99 8.13 -12.08
CA SER A 99 10.73 7.92 -12.78
C SER A 99 10.75 6.54 -13.44
N ALA A 100 9.59 5.92 -13.56
CA ALA A 100 9.39 4.69 -14.30
C ALA A 100 8.11 4.79 -15.14
N ASP A 101 8.03 4.00 -16.21
CA ASP A 101 6.82 3.94 -17.03
C ASP A 101 5.62 3.46 -16.16
N LEU A 102 4.46 4.09 -16.34
CA LEU A 102 3.18 3.64 -15.80
C LEU A 102 2.35 3.03 -16.92
N HIS A 103 1.94 1.77 -16.76
CA HIS A 103 1.16 1.05 -17.76
C HIS A 103 -0.25 0.74 -17.25
N PHE A 104 -1.25 0.93 -18.11
CA PHE A 104 -2.62 0.48 -17.93
C PHE A 104 -2.88 -0.66 -18.91
N THR A 105 -3.12 -1.84 -18.36
CA THR A 105 -3.15 -3.10 -19.13
C THR A 105 -4.40 -3.89 -18.86
N ASP A 106 -4.66 -4.87 -19.72
CA ASP A 106 -5.56 -5.96 -19.36
C ASP A 106 -4.95 -6.86 -18.26
N MET A 107 -5.76 -7.79 -17.76
CA MET A 107 -5.31 -8.78 -16.77
C MET A 107 -4.19 -9.63 -17.37
N MET A 108 -3.07 -9.76 -16.63
CA MET A 108 -1.83 -10.41 -17.09
C MET A 108 -1.02 -9.65 -18.16
N GLY A 109 -1.43 -8.44 -18.55
CA GLY A 109 -0.58 -7.53 -19.34
C GLY A 109 -0.36 -7.90 -20.80
N VAL A 110 -1.28 -8.65 -21.42
CA VAL A 110 -1.23 -9.00 -22.85
C VAL A 110 -1.35 -7.74 -23.70
N ASN A 111 -2.27 -6.85 -23.34
CA ASN A 111 -2.49 -5.57 -24.02
C ASN A 111 -2.16 -4.41 -23.09
N LYS A 112 -1.46 -3.39 -23.62
CA LYS A 112 -1.27 -2.10 -22.95
C LYS A 112 -2.20 -1.07 -23.62
N TRP A 113 -3.26 -0.69 -22.92
CA TRP A 113 -4.24 0.29 -23.42
C TRP A 113 -3.74 1.72 -23.26
N MET A 114 -2.97 1.99 -22.20
CA MET A 114 -2.30 3.26 -22.02
C MET A 114 -0.91 3.07 -21.42
N THR A 115 0.05 3.86 -21.88
CA THR A 115 1.39 3.97 -21.28
C THR A 115 1.69 5.43 -21.04
N ILE A 116 2.11 5.78 -19.83
CA ILE A 116 2.78 7.03 -19.53
C ILE A 116 4.25 6.69 -19.36
N LYS A 117 5.09 7.16 -20.27
CA LYS A 117 6.52 6.96 -20.24
C LYS A 117 7.15 7.75 -19.09
N ALA A 118 8.28 7.26 -18.58
CA ALA A 118 9.09 7.94 -17.58
C ALA A 118 9.56 9.35 -18.01
N ASP A 119 9.52 9.64 -19.32
CA ASP A 119 9.83 10.93 -19.94
C ASP A 119 8.59 11.81 -20.21
N GLY A 120 7.41 11.40 -19.72
CA GLY A 120 6.16 12.15 -19.79
C GLY A 120 5.31 11.91 -21.03
N LYS A 121 5.77 11.12 -22.00
CA LYS A 121 4.97 10.81 -23.21
C LYS A 121 3.81 9.88 -22.87
N VAL A 122 2.62 10.21 -23.33
CA VAL A 122 1.43 9.37 -23.17
C VAL A 122 1.18 8.63 -24.48
N GLY A 123 0.87 7.34 -24.42
CA GLY A 123 0.40 6.53 -25.55
C GLY A 123 -0.91 5.87 -25.20
N ILE A 124 -1.88 5.94 -26.11
CA ILE A 124 -3.18 5.25 -26.01
C ILE A 124 -3.24 4.26 -27.17
N ASN A 125 -3.47 2.97 -26.87
CA ASN A 125 -3.42 1.85 -27.84
C ASN A 125 -2.10 1.77 -28.64
N THR A 126 -0.99 2.24 -28.08
CA THR A 126 0.36 2.10 -28.65
C THR A 126 1.39 1.89 -27.54
N ASN A 127 2.38 1.05 -27.82
CA ASN A 127 3.47 0.72 -26.88
C ASN A 127 4.66 1.68 -26.97
N ALA A 128 4.66 2.58 -27.96
CA ALA A 128 5.78 3.49 -28.24
C ALA A 128 5.26 4.88 -28.65
N PRO A 129 4.68 5.65 -27.72
CA PRO A 129 4.28 7.02 -28.01
C PRO A 129 5.50 7.88 -28.39
N ALA A 130 5.43 8.50 -29.56
CA ALA A 130 6.53 9.30 -30.11
C ALA A 130 6.42 10.79 -29.79
N THR A 131 5.24 11.28 -29.44
CA THR A 131 4.95 12.72 -29.25
C THR A 131 4.14 12.95 -27.96
N ASN A 132 4.19 14.18 -27.46
CA ASN A 132 3.30 14.63 -26.39
C ASN A 132 1.89 14.81 -26.97
N PHE A 133 0.86 14.42 -26.20
CA PHE A 133 -0.53 14.77 -26.47
C PHE A 133 -0.89 16.08 -25.77
#